data_AF-A0A1V1NUW0-F1
#
_entry.id   AF-A0A1V1NUW0-F1
#
_cell.length_a   1.000
_cell.length_b   1.000
_cell.length_c   1.000
_cell.angle_alpha   90.00
_cell.angle_beta   90.00
_cell.angle_gamma   90.00
#
_symmetry.space_group_name_H-M   'P 1'
#
loop_
_entity.id
_entity.type
_entity.pdbx_description
1 polymer ?
#
loop_
_entity_poly.entity_id
_entity_poly.type
_entity_poly.pdbx_seq_one_letter_code
_entity_poly.pdbx_strand_id
1 'polypeptide(L)' 'QSVGNPLQVHFPEMTIKEMQIAEMIKNNLTSKEISNLLNLSDLTIFEYRKKIRKKLGLTNTSHNLRLFLEKLWQNGY' A
#
# COMPACT_ATOMS: atom_id res chain seq x y z
N GLN A 1 5.84 -3.12 -22.48
CA GLN A 1 6.62 -3.71 -21.37
C GLN A 1 5.78 -3.51 -20.12
N SER A 2 5.22 -4.60 -19.55
CA SER A 2 4.44 -4.50 -18.32
C SER A 2 5.42 -4.35 -17.17
N VAL A 3 5.61 -3.12 -16.69
CA VAL A 3 6.39 -2.86 -15.47
C VAL A 3 5.61 -3.52 -14.33
N GLY A 4 6.05 -4.72 -13.91
CA GLY A 4 5.42 -5.44 -12.81
C GLY A 4 5.45 -4.58 -11.55
N ASN A 5 4.34 -4.55 -10.81
CA ASN A 5 4.28 -3.81 -9.56
C ASN A 5 5.36 -4.36 -8.61
N PRO A 6 6.29 -3.54 -8.07
CA PRO A 6 7.36 -4.01 -7.19
C PRO A 6 6.82 -4.72 -5.95
N LEU A 7 5.59 -4.40 -5.51
CA LEU A 7 4.93 -5.12 -4.44
C LEU A 7 4.62 -6.58 -4.81
N GLN A 8 4.34 -6.87 -6.07
CA GLN A 8 4.07 -8.23 -6.52
C GLN A 8 5.34 -9.10 -6.52
N VAL A 9 6.49 -8.49 -6.79
CA VAL A 9 7.79 -9.17 -6.81
C VAL A 9 8.32 -9.39 -5.39
N HIS A 10 8.29 -8.35 -4.56
CA HIS A 10 8.85 -8.41 -3.20
C HIS A 10 7.88 -8.94 -2.14
N PHE A 11 6.56 -8.81 -2.38
CA PHE A 11 5.52 -9.21 -1.44
C PHE A 11 4.40 -10.01 -2.14
N PRO A 12 4.70 -11.23 -2.62
CA PRO A 12 3.72 -12.08 -3.31
C PRO A 12 2.52 -12.47 -2.42
N GLU A 13 2.66 -12.38 -1.09
CA GLU A 13 1.56 -12.60 -0.15
C GLU A 13 0.53 -11.46 -0.14
N MET A 14 0.86 -10.29 -0.69
CA MET A 14 -0.10 -9.19 -0.82
C MET A 14 -1.16 -9.54 -1.87
N THR A 15 -2.41 -9.23 -1.54
CA THR A 15 -3.52 -9.36 -2.50
C THR A 15 -3.53 -8.16 -3.44
N ILE A 16 -4.13 -8.32 -4.62
CA ILE A 16 -4.27 -7.24 -5.62
C ILE A 16 -4.91 -5.98 -5.01
N LYS A 17 -5.92 -6.14 -4.13
CA LYS A 17 -6.56 -5.02 -3.42
C LYS A 17 -5.60 -4.29 -2.49
N GLU A 18 -4.77 -5.02 -1.75
CA GLU A 18 -3.76 -4.42 -0.86
C GLU A 18 -2.70 -3.66 -1.66
N MET A 19 -2.29 -4.19 -2.82
CA MET A 19 -1.36 -3.50 -3.71
C MET A 19 -1.95 -2.22 -4.29
N GLN A 20 -3.22 -2.25 -4.74
CA GLN A 20 -3.92 -1.05 -5.21
C GLN A 20 -4.01 0.02 -4.11
N ILE A 21 -4.38 -0.37 -2.89
CA ILE A 21 -4.45 0.57 -1.76
C ILE A 21 -3.06 1.13 -1.42
N ALA A 22 -2.03 0.29 -1.44
CA ALA A 22 -0.65 0.72 -1.19
C ALA A 22 -0.19 1.73 -2.27
N GLU A 23 -0.49 1.49 -3.54
CA GLU A 23 -0.19 2.42 -4.62
C GLU A 23 -0.91 3.76 -4.45
N MET A 24 -2.18 3.74 -4.03
CA MET A 24 -2.91 4.97 -3.72
C MET A 24 -2.28 5.74 -2.54
N ILE A 25 -1.86 5.03 -1.48
CA ILE A 25 -1.17 5.64 -0.33
C ILE A 25 0.15 6.26 -0.77
N LYS A 26 0.90 5.60 -1.66
CA LYS A 26 2.13 6.14 -2.25
C LYS A 26 1.86 7.47 -2.96
N ASN A 27 0.77 7.53 -3.74
CA ASN A 27 0.31 8.73 -4.46
C ASN A 27 -0.25 9.83 -3.54
N ASN A 28 0.01 9.76 -2.24
CA ASN A 28 -0.41 10.74 -1.23
C ASN A 28 -1.94 10.83 -1.04
N LEU A 29 -2.68 9.79 -1.41
CA LEU A 29 -4.14 9.72 -1.18
C LEU A 29 -4.46 9.38 0.29
N THR A 30 -5.44 10.08 0.81
CA THR A 30 -5.96 9.90 2.17
C THR A 30 -6.88 8.67 2.25
N SER A 31 -7.13 8.17 3.47
CA SER A 31 -8.05 7.03 3.65
C SER A 31 -9.44 7.31 3.07
N LYS A 32 -9.88 8.57 3.15
CA LYS A 32 -11.18 9.04 2.65
C LYS A 32 -11.25 9.06 1.13
N GLU A 33 -10.18 9.48 0.46
CA GLU A 33 -10.13 9.45 -1.00
C GLU A 33 -10.09 8.00 -1.49
N ILE A 34 -9.31 7.15 -0.84
CA ILE A 34 -9.22 5.73 -1.18
C ILE A 34 -10.56 5.03 -0.93
N SER A 35 -11.24 5.34 0.17
CA SER A 35 -12.54 4.76 0.51
C SER A 35 -13.60 5.17 -0.52
N ASN A 36 -13.64 6.45 -0.93
CA ASN A 36 -14.50 6.92 -2.01
C ASN A 36 -14.16 6.29 -3.37
N LEU A 37 -12.88 6.18 -3.73
CA LEU A 37 -12.44 5.59 -5.01
C LEU A 37 -12.78 4.10 -5.12
N LEU A 38 -12.65 3.35 -4.02
CA LEU A 38 -12.95 1.92 -3.97
C LEU A 38 -14.41 1.63 -3.58
N ASN A 39 -15.19 2.66 -3.27
CA ASN A 39 -16.54 2.57 -2.73
C ASN A 39 -16.61 1.63 -1.50
N LEU A 40 -15.63 1.76 -0.61
CA LEU A 40 -15.49 0.99 0.63
C LEU A 40 -15.65 1.91 1.83
N SER A 41 -15.93 1.36 3.02
CA SER A 41 -15.96 2.14 4.25
C SER A 41 -14.55 2.53 4.70
N ASP A 42 -14.41 3.69 5.35
CA ASP A 42 -13.15 4.14 5.95
C ASP A 42 -12.53 3.09 6.89
N LEU A 43 -13.37 2.38 7.65
CA LEU A 43 -12.96 1.27 8.52
C LEU A 43 -12.28 0.14 7.71
N THR A 44 -12.83 -0.18 6.55
CA THR A 44 -12.26 -1.20 5.65
C THR A 44 -10.88 -0.75 5.16
N ILE A 45 -10.72 0.51 4.77
CA ILE A 45 -9.41 1.06 4.37
C ILE A 45 -8.43 1.06 5.54
N PHE A 46 -8.89 1.33 6.76
CA PHE A 46 -8.06 1.26 7.95
C PHE A 46 -7.54 -0.16 8.23
N GLU A 47 -8.41 -1.16 8.12
CA GLU A 47 -8.03 -2.57 8.24
C GLU A 47 -7.06 -3.00 7.14
N TYR A 48 -7.26 -2.55 5.89
CA TYR A 48 -6.27 -2.76 4.83
C TYR A 48 -4.93 -2.10 5.13
N ARG A 49 -4.92 -0.85 5.62
CA ARG A 49 -3.68 -0.15 6.02
C ARG A 49 -2.92 -0.92 7.11
N LYS A 50 -3.61 -1.48 8.10
CA LYS A 50 -3.00 -2.34 9.11
C LYS A 50 -2.40 -3.61 8.50
N LYS A 51 -3.16 -4.29 7.63
CA LYS A 51 -2.69 -5.52 6.95
C LYS A 51 -1.47 -5.24 6.09
N ILE A 52 -1.50 -4.18 5.28
CA ILE A 52 -0.37 -3.72 4.47
C ILE A 52 0.83 -3.46 5.37
N ARG A 53 0.66 -2.71 6.47
CA ARG A 53 1.74 -2.41 7.41
C ARG A 53 2.35 -3.68 8.02
N LYS A 54 1.51 -4.67 8.37
CA LYS A 54 1.95 -5.98 8.86
C LYS A 54 2.71 -6.77 7.80
N LYS A 55 2.22 -6.82 6.56
CA LYS A 55 2.85 -7.53 5.43
C LYS A 55 4.17 -6.91 5.00
N LEU A 56 4.30 -5.60 5.10
CA LEU A 56 5.55 -4.87 4.83
C LEU A 56 6.53 -4.92 6.01
N GLY A 57 6.19 -5.58 7.13
CA GLY A 57 7.05 -5.65 8.32
C GLY A 57 7.19 -4.32 9.07
N LEU A 58 6.29 -3.36 8.85
CA LEU A 58 6.31 -2.03 9.47
C LEU A 58 5.50 -1.96 10.79
N THR A 59 4.96 -3.09 11.24
CA THR A 59 4.33 -3.24 12.56
C THR A 59 5.28 -2.78 13.67
N ASN A 60 4.80 -1.95 14.61
CA ASN A 60 5.58 -1.32 15.68
C ASN A 60 6.63 -0.26 15.31
N THR A 61 6.65 0.20 14.07
CA THR A 61 7.53 1.32 13.71
C THR A 61 6.75 2.60 13.48
N SER A 62 7.33 3.76 13.81
CA SER A 62 6.79 5.09 13.44
C SER A 62 7.08 5.44 11.96
N HIS A 63 7.61 4.49 11.18
CA HIS A 63 7.95 4.73 9.78
C HIS A 63 6.70 5.15 8.99
N ASN A 64 6.89 6.17 8.16
CA ASN A 64 5.85 6.64 7.28
C ASN A 64 5.65 5.63 6.15
N LEU A 65 4.48 4.98 6.14
CA LEU A 65 4.12 3.97 5.14
C LEU A 65 4.24 4.53 3.72
N ARG A 66 3.90 5.80 3.50
CA ARG A 66 4.03 6.45 2.19
C ARG A 66 5.48 6.50 1.74
N LEU A 67 6.41 6.98 2.57
CA LEU A 67 7.83 7.08 2.22
C LEU A 67 8.44 5.71 1.95
N PHE A 68 8.04 4.69 2.72
CA PHE A 68 8.50 3.32 2.49
C PHE A 68 8.03 2.79 1.13
N LEU A 69 6.76 2.99 0.78
CA LEU A 69 6.21 2.60 -0.52
C LEU A 69 6.83 3.41 -1.66
N GLU A 70 7.04 4.71 -1.47
CA GLU A 70 7.71 5.57 -2.45
C GLU A 70 9.14 5.07 -2.72
N LYS A 71 9.89 4.74 -1.66
CA LYS A 71 11.23 4.16 -1.77
C LYS A 71 11.22 2.79 -2.46
N LEU A 72 10.24 1.94 -2.21
CA LEU A 72 10.11 0.64 -2.90
C LEU A 72 9.91 0.80 -4.42
N TRP A 73 9.14 1.80 -4.83
CA TRP A 73 8.94 2.09 -6.26
C TRP A 73 10.13 2.83 -6.90
N GLN A 74 10.83 3.67 -6.14
CA GLN A 74 12.03 4.37 -6.60
C GLN A 74 13.24 3.44 -6.72
N ASN A 75 13.33 2.42 -5.87
CA ASN A 75 14.42 1.43 -5.87
C ASN A 75 14.21 0.29 -6.89
N GLY A 76 13.51 0.52 -8.00
CA GLY A 76 13.49 -0.43 -9.11
C GLY A 76 14.90 -0.62 -9.67
N TYR A 77 15.61 -1.65 -9.19
CA TYR A 77 16.79 -2.21 -9.84
C TYR A 77 16.38 -3.01 -11.07
#